data_AF-A0A422MYN3-F1
#
_entry.id   AF-A0A422MYN3-F1
#
_cell.length_a   1.000
_cell.length_b   1.000
_cell.length_c   1.000
_cell.angle_alpha   90.00
_cell.angle_beta   90.00
_cell.angle_gamma   90.00
#
_symmetry.space_group_name_H-M   'P 1'
#
loop_
_entity.id
_entity.type
_entity.pdbx_description
1 polymer ?
#
loop_
_entity_poly.entity_id
_entity_poly.type
_entity_poly.pdbx_seq_one_letter_code
_entity_poly.pdbx_strand_id
1 'polypeptide(L)'
;MTTRDASGIDPALLRPGRFGYRLHMDCMRLPELLELLGLYYGTEPCTNALQAWQEVEVTASKRVRRLRQEEINEVRRCVVSLSQGDFSICGAVADSMCFAAPSLKAFLDALRRRHHSGR
;
A
#
# COMPACT_ATOMS: atom_id res chain seq x y z
N MET A 1 -1.24 -20.72 6.33
CA MET A 1 -2.17 -20.36 7.42
C MET A 1 -2.04 -18.87 7.66
N THR A 2 -3.15 -18.15 7.76
CA THR A 2 -3.19 -16.73 8.15
C THR A 2 -4.08 -16.61 9.40
N THR A 3 -3.74 -15.72 10.32
CA THR A 3 -4.56 -15.42 11.49
C THR A 3 -4.56 -13.92 11.71
N ARG A 4 -5.68 -13.39 12.24
CA ARG A 4 -5.75 -12.00 12.71
C ARG A 4 -5.00 -11.83 14.03
N ASP A 5 -5.06 -12.83 14.90
CA ASP A 5 -4.39 -12.83 16.19
C ASP A 5 -3.66 -14.15 16.41
N ALA A 6 -2.36 -14.06 16.67
CA ALA A 6 -1.52 -15.22 16.90
C ALA A 6 -1.41 -15.60 18.39
N SER A 7 -1.93 -14.79 19.30
CA SER A 7 -1.80 -15.00 20.75
C SER A 7 -2.53 -16.26 21.23
N GLY A 8 -3.64 -16.62 20.58
CA GLY A 8 -4.46 -17.79 20.91
C GLY A 8 -4.04 -19.11 20.25
N ILE A 9 -2.94 -19.14 19.50
CA ILE A 9 -2.46 -20.37 18.86
C ILE A 9 -1.71 -21.21 19.89
N ASP A 10 -2.07 -22.50 20.00
CA ASP A 10 -1.37 -23.46 20.84
C ASP A 10 0.15 -23.47 20.53
N PRO A 11 1.03 -23.23 21.53
CA PRO A 11 2.47 -23.28 21.35
C PRO A 11 2.99 -24.60 20.73
N ALA A 12 2.29 -25.73 20.91
CA ALA A 12 2.64 -27.00 20.31
C ALA A 12 2.54 -26.97 18.77
N LEU A 13 1.60 -26.19 18.22
CA LEU A 13 1.45 -25.99 16.78
C LEU A 13 2.55 -25.09 16.20
N LEU A 14 3.11 -24.18 17.00
CA LEU A 14 4.18 -23.27 16.60
C LEU A 14 5.57 -23.90 16.62
N ARG A 15 5.69 -25.17 17.06
CA ARG A 15 6.98 -25.86 17.11
C ARG A 15 7.56 -26.07 15.70
N PRO A 16 8.89 -26.02 15.55
CA PRO A 16 9.55 -26.38 14.30
C PRO A 16 9.10 -27.75 13.78
N GLY A 17 8.91 -27.87 12.47
CA GLY A 17 8.38 -29.09 11.84
C GLY A 17 6.86 -29.13 11.65
N ARG A 18 6.14 -28.07 12.03
CA ARG A 18 4.74 -27.83 11.64
C ARG A 18 4.62 -26.64 10.70
N PHE A 19 5.10 -25.48 11.14
CA PHE A 19 5.26 -24.29 10.30
C PHE A 19 6.76 -24.02 10.10
N GLY A 20 7.21 -23.98 8.84
CA GLY A 20 8.62 -23.76 8.51
C GLY A 20 9.08 -22.31 8.72
N TYR A 21 8.15 -21.36 8.71
CA TYR A 21 8.42 -19.94 8.90
C TYR A 21 7.19 -19.23 9.48
N ARG A 22 7.44 -18.10 10.15
CA ARG A 22 6.41 -17.20 10.65
C ARG A 22 6.67 -15.81 10.09
N LEU A 23 5.67 -15.23 9.44
CA LEU A 23 5.69 -13.86 8.96
C LEU A 23 4.70 -13.04 9.79
N HIS A 24 5.14 -11.88 10.27
CA HIS A 24 4.26 -10.88 10.87
C HIS A 24 4.01 -9.78 9.83
N MET A 25 2.74 -9.44 9.62
CA MET A 25 2.35 -8.39 8.68
C MET A 25 1.97 -7.16 9.51
N ASP A 26 2.91 -6.22 9.60
CA ASP A 26 2.71 -4.96 10.32
C ASP A 26 1.74 -4.01 9.59
N CYS A 27 1.31 -2.96 10.28
CA CYS A 27 0.61 -1.86 9.64
C CYS A 27 1.53 -1.16 8.64
N MET A 28 0.96 -0.72 7.52
CA MET A 28 1.67 0.06 6.51
C MET A 28 1.99 1.44 7.05
N ARG A 29 3.18 1.93 6.74
CA ARG A 29 3.61 3.30 6.98
C ARG A 29 3.41 4.10 5.70
N LEU A 30 3.85 5.36 5.74
CA LEU A 30 3.70 6.27 4.62
C LEU A 30 4.38 5.78 3.32
N PRO A 31 5.61 5.22 3.32
CA PRO A 31 6.23 4.72 2.10
C PRO A 31 5.40 3.63 1.41
N GLU A 32 4.93 2.64 2.18
CA GLU A 32 4.14 1.52 1.65
C GLU A 32 2.78 1.99 1.16
N LEU A 33 2.18 2.98 1.84
CA LEU A 33 0.95 3.60 1.38
C LEU A 33 1.14 4.31 0.02
N LEU A 34 2.24 5.03 -0.18
CA LEU A 34 2.52 5.70 -1.45
C LEU A 34 2.66 4.70 -2.60
N GLU A 35 3.28 3.55 -2.35
CA GLU A 35 3.38 2.47 -3.34
C GLU A 35 2.00 1.90 -3.68
N LEU A 36 1.18 1.60 -2.66
CA LEU A 36 -0.18 1.12 -2.87
C LEU A 36 -1.01 2.11 -3.69
N LEU A 37 -0.95 3.40 -3.36
CA LEU A 37 -1.66 4.45 -4.10
C LEU A 37 -1.15 4.58 -5.54
N GLY A 38 0.14 4.35 -5.77
CA GLY A 38 0.72 4.27 -7.11
C GLY A 38 0.13 3.13 -7.95
N LEU A 39 -0.16 1.98 -7.35
CA LEU A 39 -0.78 0.86 -8.05
C LEU A 39 -2.22 1.18 -8.49
N TYR A 40 -2.99 1.86 -7.64
CA TYR A 40 -4.40 2.17 -7.90
C TYR A 40 -4.61 3.41 -8.76
N TYR A 41 -3.89 4.50 -8.48
CA TYR A 41 -4.13 5.82 -9.08
C TYR A 41 -2.97 6.32 -9.93
N GLY A 42 -1.82 5.65 -9.89
CA GLY A 42 -0.64 6.06 -10.63
C GLY A 42 -0.83 5.93 -12.13
N THR A 43 -0.11 6.78 -12.86
CA THR A 43 -0.04 6.70 -14.32
C THR A 43 1.16 5.85 -14.74
N GLU A 44 1.05 5.14 -15.87
CA GLU A 44 2.22 4.52 -16.46
C GLU A 44 3.18 5.62 -16.94
N PRO A 45 4.49 5.48 -16.72
CA PRO A 45 5.44 6.35 -17.38
C PRO A 45 5.33 6.09 -18.88
N CYS A 46 4.84 7.08 -19.65
CA CYS A 46 4.96 7.06 -21.10
C CYS A 46 6.45 7.11 -21.46
N THR A 47 7.09 5.95 -21.61
CA THR A 47 8.32 5.87 -22.39
C THR A 47 7.92 6.13 -23.84
N ASN A 48 8.27 7.30 -24.38
CA ASN A 48 8.05 7.65 -25.78
C ASN A 48 8.43 6.47 -26.68
N ALA A 49 7.44 5.89 -27.36
CA ALA A 49 7.55 4.70 -28.19
C ALA A 49 8.19 5.00 -29.56
N LEU A 50 9.37 5.63 -29.57
CA LEU A 50 10.15 5.87 -30.79
C LEU A 50 11.62 5.46 -30.69
N GLN A 51 12.08 4.84 -29.60
CA GLN A 51 13.41 4.24 -29.52
C GLN A 51 13.37 2.92 -28.74
N ALA A 52 12.98 1.83 -29.41
CA ALA A 52 13.41 0.47 -29.09
C ALA A 52 12.71 -0.53 -30.03
N TRP A 53 12.99 -0.43 -31.32
CA TRP A 53 12.99 -1.64 -32.15
C TRP A 53 14.34 -2.31 -31.95
N GLN A 54 14.53 -2.88 -30.76
CA GLN A 54 15.60 -3.82 -30.52
C GLN A 54 15.12 -4.82 -29.47
N GLU A 55 15.01 -6.06 -29.96
CA GLU A 55 14.92 -7.31 -29.24
C GLU A 55 15.35 -7.20 -27.77
N VAL A 56 14.51 -7.66 -26.84
CA VAL A 56 14.93 -8.41 -25.65
C VAL A 56 13.68 -9.01 -25.01
N GLU A 57 13.81 -10.30 -24.73
CA GLU A 57 13.03 -11.20 -23.89
C GLU A 57 11.89 -10.63 -23.03
N VAL A 58 10.78 -11.38 -23.09
CA VAL A 58 9.63 -11.33 -22.21
C VAL A 58 10.05 -11.61 -20.76
N THR A 59 10.61 -10.61 -20.07
CA THR A 59 10.47 -10.52 -18.62
C THR A 59 9.26 -9.64 -18.38
N ALA A 60 8.21 -10.22 -17.79
CA ALA A 60 6.99 -9.52 -17.40
C ALA A 60 7.27 -8.56 -16.24
N SER A 61 8.15 -7.57 -16.46
CA SER A 61 8.34 -6.44 -15.58
C SER A 61 7.12 -5.55 -15.80
N LYS A 62 6.02 -5.86 -15.10
CA LYS A 62 4.81 -5.03 -15.08
C LYS A 62 5.25 -3.60 -14.88
N ARG A 63 5.00 -2.73 -15.86
CA ARG A 63 5.29 -1.30 -15.75
C ARG A 63 4.60 -0.78 -14.49
N VAL A 64 5.39 -0.54 -13.45
CA VAL A 64 4.85 -0.16 -12.14
C VAL A 64 4.30 1.24 -12.29
N ARG A 65 2.98 1.37 -12.17
CA ARG A 65 2.29 2.66 -12.11
C ARG A 65 2.81 3.43 -10.89
N ARG A 66 3.11 4.71 -11.10
CA ARG A 66 3.65 5.58 -10.04
C ARG A 66 2.84 6.85 -9.94
N LEU A 67 2.68 7.33 -8.71
CA LEU A 67 2.16 8.67 -8.46
C LEU A 67 3.14 9.72 -8.99
N ARG A 68 2.60 10.84 -9.46
CA ARG A 68 3.38 12.04 -9.79
C ARG A 68 3.92 12.68 -8.53
N GLN A 69 4.98 13.48 -8.66
CA GLN A 69 5.59 14.13 -7.51
C GLN A 69 4.62 15.07 -6.76
N GLU A 70 3.71 15.71 -7.49
CA GLU A 70 2.67 16.57 -6.92
C GLU A 70 1.71 15.79 -6.03
N GLU A 71 1.24 14.63 -6.50
CA GLU A 71 0.36 13.71 -5.78
C GLU A 71 1.05 13.14 -4.54
N ILE A 72 2.33 12.76 -4.66
CA ILE A 72 3.14 12.30 -3.52
C ILE A 72 3.20 13.39 -2.45
N ASN A 73 3.45 14.63 -2.84
CA ASN A 73 3.53 15.76 -1.91
C ASN A 73 2.17 16.04 -1.26
N GLU A 74 1.07 15.87 -1.99
CA GLU A 74 -0.28 16.00 -1.45
C GLU A 74 -0.59 14.92 -0.40
N VAL A 75 -0.27 13.66 -0.69
CA VAL A 75 -0.44 12.54 0.26
C VAL A 75 0.39 12.79 1.52
N ARG A 76 1.65 13.19 1.37
CA ARG A 76 2.53 13.53 2.51
C ARG A 76 1.94 14.64 3.37
N ARG A 77 1.45 15.72 2.76
CA ARG A 77 0.82 16.84 3.48
C ARG A 77 -0.43 16.38 4.22
N CYS A 78 -1.24 15.52 3.59
CA CYS A 78 -2.44 14.96 4.21
C CYS A 78 -2.09 14.08 5.42
N VAL A 79 -1.10 13.21 5.29
CA VAL A 79 -0.69 12.33 6.40
C VAL A 79 -0.11 13.12 7.57
N VAL A 80 0.72 14.13 7.30
CA VAL A 80 1.27 15.03 8.34
C VAL A 80 0.16 15.79 9.09
N SER A 81 -0.93 16.17 8.42
CA SER A 81 -2.05 16.84 9.12
C SER A 81 -2.90 15.89 9.96
N LEU A 82 -2.92 14.59 9.63
CA LEU A 82 -3.67 13.58 10.38
C LEU A 82 -2.93 13.06 11.60
N SER A 83 -1.62 12.89 11.49
CA SER A 83 -0.76 12.39 12.56
C SER A 83 0.49 13.25 12.67
N GLN A 84 0.68 13.90 13.83
CA GLN A 84 1.90 14.67 14.15
C GLN A 84 3.14 13.79 14.40
N GLY A 85 3.05 12.47 14.19
CA GLY A 85 4.09 11.48 14.48
C GLY A 85 3.99 10.27 13.55
N ASP A 86 4.02 9.06 14.11
CA ASP A 86 4.08 7.81 13.35
C ASP A 86 2.72 7.43 12.73
N PHE A 87 2.56 7.75 11.44
CA PHE A 87 1.43 7.28 10.65
C PHE A 87 1.47 5.77 10.47
N SER A 88 0.37 5.09 10.79
CA SER A 88 0.18 3.68 10.46
C SER A 88 -1.26 3.39 10.06
N ILE A 89 -1.43 2.53 9.06
CA ILE A 89 -2.73 2.05 8.60
C ILE A 89 -2.67 0.56 8.27
N CYS A 90 -3.71 -0.19 8.63
CA CYS A 90 -3.80 -1.60 8.25
C CYS A 90 -3.88 -1.72 6.71
N GLY A 91 -3.05 -2.60 6.13
CA GLY A 91 -2.99 -2.84 4.69
C GLY A 91 -4.36 -3.13 4.05
N ALA A 92 -5.11 -4.06 4.64
CA ALA A 92 -6.45 -4.42 4.16
C ALA A 92 -7.44 -3.25 4.20
N VAL A 93 -7.30 -2.35 5.17
CA VAL A 93 -8.17 -1.17 5.27
C VAL A 93 -7.83 -0.15 4.19
N ALA A 94 -6.54 0.14 4.00
CA ALA A 94 -6.11 1.04 2.94
C ALA A 94 -6.49 0.49 1.55
N ASP A 95 -6.32 -0.81 1.32
CA ASP A 95 -6.72 -1.47 0.07
C ASP A 95 -8.24 -1.38 -0.17
N SER A 96 -9.04 -1.66 0.86
CA SER A 96 -10.50 -1.49 0.80
C SER A 96 -10.92 -0.05 0.49
N MET A 97 -10.23 0.93 1.07
CA MET A 97 -10.46 2.35 0.77
C MET A 97 -10.07 2.69 -0.67
N CYS A 98 -8.96 2.15 -1.17
CA CYS A 98 -8.55 2.32 -2.57
C CYS A 98 -9.58 1.74 -3.54
N PHE A 99 -10.12 0.57 -3.22
CA PHE A 99 -11.17 -0.05 -4.02
C PHE A 99 -12.47 0.76 -4.05
N ALA A 100 -12.84 1.37 -2.92
CA ALA A 100 -14.06 2.16 -2.81
C ALA A 100 -13.94 3.59 -3.36
N ALA A 101 -12.75 4.16 -3.40
CA ALA A 101 -12.53 5.54 -3.82
C ALA A 101 -12.23 5.62 -5.34
N PRO A 102 -13.00 6.43 -6.10
CA PRO A 102 -12.80 6.54 -7.55
C PRO A 102 -11.57 7.38 -7.94
N SER A 103 -10.94 8.07 -6.99
CA SER A 103 -9.78 8.92 -7.24
C SER A 103 -8.92 9.09 -5.99
N LEU A 104 -7.67 9.50 -6.18
CA LEU A 104 -6.73 9.81 -5.09
C LEU A 104 -7.32 10.84 -4.12
N LYS A 105 -7.98 11.88 -4.63
CA LYS A 105 -8.62 12.91 -3.80
C LYS A 105 -9.73 12.33 -2.93
N ALA A 106 -10.61 11.50 -3.53
CA ALA A 106 -11.68 10.84 -2.79
C ALA A 106 -11.13 9.90 -1.70
N PHE A 107 -10.01 9.22 -1.96
CA PHE A 107 -9.31 8.42 -0.98
C PHE A 107 -8.79 9.28 0.18
N LEU A 108 -8.13 10.40 -0.10
CA LEU A 108 -7.61 11.31 0.94
C LEU A 108 -8.74 11.90 1.79
N ASP A 109 -9.89 12.23 1.20
CA ASP A 109 -11.06 12.71 1.94
C ASP A 109 -11.70 11.61 2.80
N ALA A 110 -11.74 10.35 2.31
CA ALA A 110 -12.15 9.22 3.13
C ALA A 110 -11.18 8.97 4.30
N LEU A 111 -9.87 9.10 4.06
CA LEU A 111 -8.84 8.95 5.08
C LEU A 111 -8.99 9.99 6.20
N ARG A 112 -9.23 11.25 5.83
CA ARG A 112 -9.51 12.33 6.80
C ARG A 112 -10.74 12.03 7.64
N ARG A 113 -11.86 11.69 6.99
CA ARG A 113 -13.13 11.38 7.69
C ARG A 113 -12.96 10.25 8.70
N ARG A 114 -12.25 9.18 8.33
CA ARG A 114 -11.98 8.04 9.21
C ARG A 114 -11.15 8.44 10.43
N HIS A 115 -10.13 9.27 10.24
CA HIS A 115 -9.27 9.72 11.34
C HIS A 115 -10.00 10.66 12.30
N HIS A 116 -10.95 11.47 11.80
CA HIS A 116 -11.80 12.31 12.64
C HIS A 116 -12.90 11.55 13.37
N SER A 117 -13.44 10.47 12.78
CA SER A 117 -14.46 9.62 13.42
C SER A 117 -13.92 8.69 14.50
N GLY A 118 -12.59 8.51 14.57
CA GLY A 118 -11.91 7.65 15.54
C GLY A 118 -11.35 8.38 16.77
N ARG A 119 -11.63 9.69 16.92
CA ARG A 119 -11.37 10.46 18.14
C ARG A 119 -12.68 10.70 18.87
#